data_AF-A0A126P5U5-F1
#
_entry.id   AF-A0A126P5U5-F1
#
_cell.length_a   1.000
_cell.length_b   1.000
_cell.length_c   1.000
_cell.angle_alpha   90.00
_cell.angle_beta   90.00
_cell.angle_gamma   90.00
#
_symmetry.space_group_name_H-M   'P 1'
#
loop_
_entity.id
_entity.type
_entity.pdbx_description
1 polymer ?
#
loop_
_entity_poly.entity_id
_entity_poly.type
_entity_poly.pdbx_seq_one_letter_code
_entity_poly.pdbx_strand_id
1 'polypeptide(L)'
;MLAWAWLLLGLPHLAGAQRAKPPKAAPAEQTWMADNGNGTFSNPLFCNEFSDPDMIRVGTDYYLTGTTMHAMPGLPVLHSKDLVNWEFLAYAVDKLDFGPAYRLEGSTSPPTPIASPWAT
;
A
#
# COMPACT_ATOMS: atom_id res chain seq x y z
N MET A 1 -65.74 7.52 -46.44
CA MET A 1 -66.09 6.09 -46.38
C MET A 1 -64.99 5.35 -45.62
N LEU A 2 -65.33 4.86 -44.40
CA LEU A 2 -64.84 3.67 -43.66
C LEU A 2 -63.31 3.53 -43.44
N ALA A 3 -62.70 3.73 -42.25
CA ALA A 3 -62.90 3.15 -40.90
C ALA A 3 -62.45 1.68 -40.72
N TRP A 4 -61.19 1.41 -40.32
CA TRP A 4 -60.74 0.17 -39.63
C TRP A 4 -59.43 0.51 -38.85
N ALA A 5 -59.38 0.72 -37.54
CA ALA A 5 -59.73 -0.12 -36.39
C ALA A 5 -58.81 -1.36 -36.19
N TRP A 6 -57.87 -1.21 -35.25
CA TRP A 6 -57.27 -2.23 -34.37
C TRP A 6 -56.41 -3.37 -34.95
N LEU A 7 -55.12 -3.40 -34.54
CA LEU A 7 -54.52 -4.63 -34.01
C LEU A 7 -53.45 -4.29 -32.95
N LEU A 8 -53.88 -4.26 -31.69
CA LEU A 8 -53.02 -4.42 -30.52
C LEU A 8 -52.70 -5.91 -30.38
N LEU A 9 -51.46 -6.32 -30.64
CA LEU A 9 -50.92 -7.58 -30.16
C LEU A 9 -49.54 -7.35 -29.53
N GLY A 10 -49.58 -7.20 -28.21
CA GLY A 10 -48.58 -7.61 -27.22
C GLY A 10 -47.09 -7.51 -27.57
N LEU A 11 -46.48 -6.37 -27.25
CA LEU A 11 -45.10 -6.39 -26.77
C LEU A 11 -45.15 -6.75 -25.28
N PRO A 12 -44.55 -7.86 -24.82
CA PRO A 12 -44.33 -8.04 -23.40
C PRO A 12 -43.42 -6.90 -22.94
N HIS A 13 -43.87 -6.20 -21.88
CA HIS A 13 -43.01 -5.31 -21.12
C HIS A 13 -41.69 -6.05 -20.84
N LEU A 14 -40.60 -5.60 -21.45
CA LEU A 14 -39.27 -5.91 -20.95
C LEU A 14 -39.21 -5.29 -19.56
N ALA A 15 -39.47 -6.12 -18.56
CA ALA A 15 -39.26 -5.78 -17.16
C ALA A 15 -37.83 -5.23 -17.06
N GLY A 16 -37.72 -3.99 -16.58
CA GLY A 16 -36.44 -3.34 -16.39
C GLY A 16 -35.54 -4.28 -15.59
N ALA A 17 -34.42 -4.68 -16.17
CA ALA A 17 -33.37 -5.35 -15.43
C ALA A 17 -32.95 -4.39 -14.32
N GLN A 18 -33.41 -4.64 -13.10
CA GLN A 18 -32.91 -3.96 -11.93
C GLN A 18 -31.41 -4.23 -11.91
N ARG A 19 -30.61 -3.21 -12.18
CA ARG A 19 -29.16 -3.26 -12.00
C ARG A 19 -28.96 -3.70 -10.56
N ALA A 20 -28.43 -4.90 -10.37
CA ALA A 20 -28.16 -5.39 -9.04
C ALA A 20 -27.34 -4.33 -8.31
N LYS A 21 -27.82 -3.92 -7.13
CA LYS A 21 -27.07 -3.04 -6.24
C LYS A 21 -25.72 -3.72 -6.01
N PRO A 22 -24.58 -3.03 -6.20
CA PRO A 22 -23.29 -3.66 -5.98
C PRO A 22 -23.28 -4.24 -4.56
N PRO A 23 -22.73 -5.45 -4.37
CA PRO A 23 -22.65 -6.04 -3.04
C PRO A 23 -22.01 -5.02 -2.11
N LYS A 24 -22.62 -4.83 -0.93
CA LYS A 24 -22.02 -4.04 0.14
C LYS A 24 -20.59 -4.57 0.31
N ALA A 25 -19.60 -3.71 0.09
CA ALA A 25 -18.19 -4.09 0.22
C ALA A 25 -18.03 -4.84 1.54
N ALA A 26 -17.37 -6.01 1.49
CA ALA A 26 -17.01 -6.72 2.70
C ALA A 26 -16.24 -5.74 3.61
N PRO A 27 -16.38 -5.82 4.94
CA PRO A 27 -15.53 -5.03 5.83
C PRO A 27 -14.08 -5.24 5.39
N ALA A 28 -13.37 -4.16 5.10
CA ALA A 28 -11.94 -4.24 4.83
C ALA A 28 -11.32 -4.99 6.02
N GLU A 29 -10.56 -6.04 5.73
CA GLU A 29 -9.82 -6.78 6.75
C GLU A 29 -8.99 -5.77 7.53
N GLN A 30 -9.23 -5.67 8.85
CA GLN A 30 -8.57 -4.67 9.67
C GLN A 30 -7.08 -5.00 9.70
N THR A 31 -6.28 -4.20 8.99
CA THR A 31 -4.82 -4.23 9.09
C THR A 31 -4.43 -3.83 10.52
N TRP A 32 -3.33 -4.40 11.03
CA TRP A 32 -2.82 -4.12 12.37
C TRP A 32 -2.76 -2.61 12.68
N MET A 33 -3.26 -2.22 13.86
CA MET A 33 -3.15 -0.88 14.43
C MET A 33 -2.75 -1.02 15.90
N ALA A 34 -1.74 -0.27 16.32
CA ALA A 34 -1.26 -0.32 17.70
C ALA A 34 -2.19 0.42 18.69
N ASP A 35 -2.96 1.39 18.21
CA ASP A 35 -3.92 2.13 19.03
C ASP A 35 -5.19 1.29 19.29
N ASN A 36 -5.50 1.07 20.58
CA ASN A 36 -6.69 0.31 20.99
C ASN A 36 -7.97 1.18 21.03
N GLY A 37 -7.88 2.48 20.75
CA GLY A 37 -9.00 3.43 20.73
C GLY A 37 -9.56 3.79 22.11
N ASN A 38 -8.87 3.41 23.19
CA ASN A 38 -9.32 3.58 24.57
C ASN A 38 -8.26 4.25 25.47
N GLY A 39 -7.28 4.93 24.87
CA GLY A 39 -6.15 5.56 25.57
C GLY A 39 -5.05 4.59 25.98
N THR A 40 -5.09 3.35 25.50
CA THR A 40 -4.01 2.36 25.64
C THR A 40 -3.50 1.93 24.26
N PHE A 41 -2.32 1.33 24.21
CA PHE A 41 -1.74 0.80 22.98
C PHE A 41 -1.26 -0.64 23.17
N SER A 42 -1.15 -1.36 22.06
CA SER A 42 -0.64 -2.73 22.01
C SER A 42 0.63 -2.77 21.15
N ASN A 43 1.65 -3.49 21.62
CA ASN A 43 2.84 -3.76 20.81
C ASN A 43 2.58 -4.95 19.86
N PRO A 44 3.25 -4.98 18.68
CA PRO A 44 4.26 -4.02 18.19
C PRO A 44 3.66 -2.74 17.59
N LEU A 45 4.38 -1.61 17.60
CA LEU A 45 3.87 -0.37 16.98
C LEU A 45 3.67 -0.50 15.46
N PHE A 46 4.59 -1.19 14.79
CA PHE A 46 4.54 -1.45 13.35
C PHE A 46 4.47 -2.96 13.11
N CYS A 47 3.58 -3.39 12.21
CA CYS A 47 3.53 -4.78 11.72
C CYS A 47 4.10 -4.84 10.29
N ASN A 48 5.21 -4.13 10.10
CA ASN A 48 5.86 -3.88 8.82
C ASN A 48 7.38 -3.98 9.02
N GLU A 49 8.13 -4.02 7.93
CA GLU A 49 9.58 -3.87 8.00
C GLU A 49 9.91 -2.40 8.32
N PHE A 50 10.59 -2.20 9.46
CA PHE A 50 11.07 -0.89 9.88
C PHE A 50 12.37 -1.07 10.67
N SER A 51 13.46 -1.29 9.94
CA SER A 51 14.78 -1.54 10.52
C SER A 51 15.47 -0.24 10.97
N ASP A 52 16.30 -0.34 12.02
CA ASP A 52 17.11 0.76 12.57
C ASP A 52 16.32 2.07 12.86
N PRO A 53 15.28 2.04 13.72
CA PRO A 53 14.51 3.23 14.04
C PRO A 53 15.37 4.32 14.72
N ASP A 54 15.36 5.52 14.16
CA ASP A 54 15.94 6.74 14.76
C ASP A 54 14.87 7.83 14.90
N MET A 55 14.74 8.42 16.10
CA MET A 55 13.61 9.26 16.48
C MET A 55 14.04 10.54 17.19
N ILE A 56 13.41 11.65 16.82
CA ILE A 56 13.57 12.94 17.49
C ILE A 56 12.21 13.56 17.83
N ARG A 57 12.23 14.56 18.73
CA ARG A 57 11.07 15.39 19.07
C ARG A 57 11.36 16.85 18.77
N VAL A 58 10.44 17.55 18.12
CA VAL A 58 10.47 18.99 17.88
C VAL A 58 9.16 19.60 18.39
N GLY A 59 9.21 20.36 19.48
CA GLY A 59 8.00 20.92 20.10
C GLY A 59 7.05 19.83 20.62
N THR A 60 5.85 19.73 20.04
CA THR A 60 4.83 18.74 20.38
C THR A 60 4.87 17.48 19.51
N ASP A 61 5.77 17.46 18.53
CA ASP A 61 5.72 16.53 17.42
C ASP A 61 6.93 15.60 17.44
N TYR A 62 6.71 14.34 17.08
CA TYR A 62 7.71 13.29 17.00
C TYR A 62 7.94 12.91 15.55
N TYR A 63 9.20 12.66 15.22
CA TYR A 63 9.63 12.24 13.89
C TYR A 63 10.47 10.99 14.01
N LEU A 64 10.18 9.98 13.19
CA LEU A 64 10.84 8.69 13.19
C LEU A 64 11.27 8.35 11.77
N THR A 65 12.49 7.87 11.60
CA THR A 65 13.00 7.32 10.32
C THR A 65 13.56 5.93 10.52
N GLY A 66 13.64 5.16 9.44
CA GLY A 66 14.24 3.82 9.42
C GLY A 66 15.08 3.58 8.17
N THR A 67 15.90 2.54 8.20
CA THR A 67 16.77 2.13 7.08
C THR A 67 15.95 1.48 5.97
N THR A 68 16.15 1.90 4.71
CA THR A 68 15.57 1.24 3.51
C THR A 68 16.62 0.53 2.64
N MET A 69 17.86 0.47 3.11
CA MET A 69 19.00 -0.08 2.35
C MET A 69 19.11 0.53 0.94
N HIS A 70 18.74 -0.22 -0.09
CA HIS A 70 18.87 0.16 -1.50
C HIS A 70 17.51 0.55 -2.13
N ALA A 71 16.40 0.46 -1.37
CA ALA A 71 15.08 0.81 -1.86
C ALA A 71 14.92 2.33 -1.93
N MET A 72 14.54 2.82 -3.13
CA MET A 72 14.42 4.24 -3.46
C MET A 72 13.00 4.59 -3.89
N PRO A 73 12.44 5.75 -3.48
CA PRO A 73 13.03 6.73 -2.56
C PRO A 73 13.24 6.14 -1.15
N GLY A 74 14.27 6.61 -0.45
CA GLY A 74 14.80 6.00 0.77
C GLY A 74 14.60 6.86 2.02
N LEU A 75 14.77 6.22 3.18
CA LEU A 75 14.62 6.83 4.52
C LEU A 75 13.24 7.49 4.71
N PRO A 76 12.16 6.71 4.89
CA PRO A 76 10.84 7.25 5.16
C PRO A 76 10.84 7.98 6.50
N VAL A 77 10.31 9.20 6.50
CA VAL A 77 10.07 10.00 7.70
C VAL A 77 8.60 9.85 8.07
N LEU A 78 8.36 9.38 9.28
CA LEU A 78 7.05 9.29 9.90
C LEU A 78 6.89 10.42 10.92
N HIS A 79 5.65 10.88 11.09
CA HIS A 79 5.28 11.92 12.05
C HIS A 79 4.21 11.40 13.00
N SER A 80 4.29 11.80 14.28
CA SER A 80 3.29 11.47 15.30
C SER A 80 3.20 12.57 16.35
N LYS A 81 2.07 12.63 17.07
CA LYS A 81 1.89 13.48 18.25
C LYS A 81 1.85 12.70 19.56
N ASP A 82 1.71 11.38 19.49
CA ASP A 82 1.43 10.52 20.65
C ASP A 82 2.33 9.27 20.72
N LEU A 83 3.31 9.12 19.81
CA LEU A 83 4.22 7.99 19.68
C LEU A 83 3.57 6.64 19.28
N VAL A 84 2.26 6.62 19.04
CA VAL A 84 1.51 5.40 18.71
C VAL A 84 0.94 5.49 17.30
N ASN A 85 0.32 6.62 16.98
CA ASN A 85 -0.30 6.89 15.69
C ASN A 85 0.69 7.63 14.80
N TRP A 86 1.26 6.92 13.83
CA TRP A 86 2.29 7.42 12.93
C TRP A 86 1.74 7.59 11.51
N GLU A 87 2.00 8.75 10.92
CA GLU A 87 1.65 9.07 9.54
C GLU A 87 2.92 9.22 8.70
N PHE A 88 2.88 8.74 7.46
CA PHE A 88 3.97 9.00 6.51
C PHE A 88 4.02 10.49 6.16
N LEU A 89 5.20 11.09 6.30
CA LEU A 89 5.42 12.50 5.99
C LEU A 89 6.16 12.69 4.67
N ALA A 90 7.30 12.02 4.48
CA ALA A 90 8.16 12.18 3.31
C ALA A 90 9.21 11.06 3.22
N TYR A 91 9.98 11.04 2.14
CA TYR A 91 11.28 10.36 2.10
C TYR A 91 12.40 11.39 2.25
N ALA A 92 13.46 11.06 2.98
CA ALA A 92 14.60 11.97 3.13
C ALA A 92 15.54 11.93 1.92
N VAL A 93 15.49 10.87 1.11
CA VAL A 93 16.36 10.67 -0.05
C VAL A 93 15.55 10.24 -1.27
N ASP A 94 15.66 10.98 -2.37
CA ASP A 94 14.95 10.64 -3.61
C ASP A 94 15.60 9.47 -4.36
N LYS A 95 16.94 9.45 -4.42
CA LYS A 95 17.72 8.47 -5.18
C LYS A 95 19.13 8.32 -4.63
N LEU A 96 19.63 7.09 -4.55
CA LEU A 96 21.06 6.82 -4.41
C LEU A 96 21.72 6.76 -5.79
N ASP A 97 22.58 7.72 -6.08
CA ASP A 97 23.30 7.81 -7.36
C ASP A 97 24.82 7.66 -7.19
N PHE A 98 25.23 6.60 -6.49
CA PHE A 98 26.65 6.30 -6.25
C PHE A 98 27.34 5.56 -7.40
N GLY A 99 26.66 5.38 -8.54
CA GLY A 99 27.22 4.79 -9.75
C GLY A 99 26.32 3.73 -10.39
N PRO A 100 26.79 3.11 -11.50
CA PRO A 100 26.02 2.17 -12.31
C PRO A 100 25.41 1.01 -11.53
N ALA A 101 26.10 0.50 -10.52
CA ALA A 101 25.62 -0.61 -9.69
C ALA A 101 24.30 -0.29 -8.96
N TYR A 102 24.12 0.94 -8.45
CA TYR A 102 22.89 1.38 -7.79
C TYR A 102 21.76 1.74 -8.78
N ARG A 103 22.12 1.93 -10.06
CA ARG A 103 21.16 2.09 -11.17
C ARG A 103 20.83 0.79 -11.89
N LEU A 104 21.37 -0.33 -11.39
CA LEU A 104 21.26 -1.66 -12.02
C LEU A 104 21.77 -1.68 -13.47
N GLU A 105 22.77 -0.85 -13.77
CA GLU A 105 23.43 -0.77 -15.07
C GLU A 105 24.65 -1.70 -15.11
N GLY A 106 24.93 -2.30 -16.28
CA GLY A 106 26.16 -3.07 -16.51
C GLY A 106 26.13 -4.53 -16.08
N SER A 107 24.95 -5.12 -15.82
CA SER A 107 24.80 -6.56 -15.58
C SER A 107 24.92 -7.36 -16.88
N THR A 108 26.13 -7.49 -17.41
CA THR A 108 26.45 -8.44 -18.51
C THR A 108 27.57 -9.41 -18.15
N SER A 109 27.97 -9.47 -16.88
CA SER A 109 28.84 -10.53 -16.40
C SER A 109 28.14 -11.88 -16.65
N PRO A 110 28.70 -12.79 -17.47
CA PRO A 110 28.17 -14.14 -17.53
C PRO A 110 28.15 -14.73 -16.12
N PRO A 111 27.15 -15.54 -15.74
CA PRO A 111 27.08 -16.12 -14.42
C PRO A 111 28.40 -16.84 -14.12
N THR A 112 29.17 -16.30 -13.18
CA THR A 112 30.34 -17.01 -12.66
C THR A 112 29.83 -18.35 -12.13
N PRO A 113 30.34 -19.50 -12.59
CA PRO A 113 29.91 -20.78 -12.06
C PRO A 113 30.16 -20.78 -10.55
N ILE A 114 29.09 -20.74 -9.76
CA ILE A 114 29.18 -20.93 -8.32
C ILE A 114 29.41 -22.44 -8.16
N ALA A 115 30.67 -22.84 -7.99
CA ALA A 115 30.95 -24.21 -7.58
C ALA A 115 30.30 -24.40 -6.21
N SER A 116 29.20 -25.17 -6.16
CA SER A 116 28.54 -25.50 -4.90
C SER A 116 29.54 -26.28 -4.03
N PRO A 117 29.89 -25.78 -2.83
CA PRO A 117 30.76 -26.53 -1.92
C PRO A 117 30.08 -27.81 -1.39
N TRP A 118 28.81 -28.02 -1.69
CA TRP A 118 27.99 -29.14 -1.21
C TRP A 118 27.57 -30.12 -2.31
N ALA A 119 28.15 -30.05 -3.51
CA ALA A 119 27.92 -31.02 -4.57
C ALA A 119 28.88 -32.22 -4.42
N THR A 120 28.55 -33.16 -3.53
CA THR A 120 29.07 -34.54 -3.50
C THR A 120 27.96 -35.48 -3.10
#